data_AF-A0A2E4W101-F1
#
_entry.id   AF-A0A2E4W101-F1
#
_cell.length_a   1.000
_cell.length_b   1.000
_cell.length_c   1.000
_cell.angle_alpha   90.00
_cell.angle_beta   90.00
_cell.angle_gamma   90.00
#
_symmetry.space_group_name_H-M   'P 1'
#
loop_
_entity.id
_entity.type
_entity.pdbx_description
1 polymer ?
#
loop_
_entity_poly.entity_id
_entity_poly.type
_entity_poly.pdbx_seq_one_letter_code
_entity_poly.pdbx_strand_id
1 'polypeptide(L)'
;MDNEAKVSKITKQLLVRSRRKLNIAKFIFAKIDSLGDLFSKVVKRSHSSFLVSKANRKKIVRLLNNEVKIWSNLDEAVGGERWREAAGMVTSAKSLLPNSHRYSSLRRPVDELFISSNPLVDFKEELETFHETGTLAKRWDLIKKRNLDSHIRKKNIYRHREEKLDTSSSAGKQRRILFIAYGDKGFFFLRKLIQDLRLREDLEVKTLDTSTFLHPTTPIKRRDLPADAKELIDWADIIFLEWADRSSTTMINSLPHDKKILLRLHSYEVTHPWPLEIDWGKIDTLVCVCQHNLMRLAEVVDLEAYGCKSFVLPTPLNYEAFIKPKLGDVSKVLGLSGYGQSLKRPDLALDLLKLLQSNDPSWKLELLGDIPKPGRAYEIQYFENFWKRAQPHIQTGTLKITPWMSDPSIWFQNVGIILSCSDREGTHESCREGLASGSMGLIRNWPWAKNYGGNDHMFPDSFHWDTVSEAADYLQSFESSEQRLSQASLEQKKLLERERQRDVAEDFLEIAFA
;
A
#
# COMPACT_ATOMS: atom_id res chain seq x y z
N MET A 1 -16.52 10.84 29.70
CA MET A 1 -17.13 9.54 30.03
C MET A 1 -17.93 8.90 28.89
N ASP A 2 -18.23 9.59 27.77
CA ASP A 2 -19.06 9.04 26.68
C ASP A 2 -18.26 8.38 25.51
N ASN A 3 -16.92 8.50 25.52
CA ASN A 3 -16.05 7.89 24.51
C ASN A 3 -15.65 6.43 24.82
N GLU A 4 -15.46 6.05 26.09
CA GLU A 4 -15.16 4.66 26.46
C GLU A 4 -16.33 3.71 26.18
N ALA A 5 -17.57 4.18 26.32
CA ALA A 5 -18.77 3.42 26.00
C ALA A 5 -18.92 3.19 24.48
N LYS A 6 -18.56 4.19 23.66
CA LYS A 6 -18.50 4.07 22.19
C LYS A 6 -17.39 3.13 21.75
N VAL A 7 -16.19 3.24 22.31
CA VAL A 7 -15.06 2.34 22.03
C VAL A 7 -15.42 0.90 22.44
N SER A 8 -15.96 0.67 23.64
CA SER A 8 -16.40 -0.66 24.09
C SER A 8 -17.50 -1.27 23.20
N LYS A 9 -18.42 -0.45 22.69
CA LYS A 9 -19.47 -0.88 21.75
C LYS A 9 -18.90 -1.25 20.38
N ILE A 10 -17.92 -0.48 19.88
CA ILE A 10 -17.19 -0.76 18.63
C ILE A 10 -16.34 -2.03 18.80
N THR A 11 -15.60 -2.17 19.91
CA THR A 11 -14.80 -3.36 20.23
C THR A 11 -15.66 -4.61 20.36
N LYS A 12 -16.84 -4.53 20.98
CA LYS A 12 -17.81 -5.64 21.04
C LYS A 12 -18.40 -5.97 19.66
N GLN A 13 -18.69 -4.98 18.82
CA GLN A 13 -19.17 -5.21 17.45
C GLN A 13 -18.07 -5.82 16.55
N LEU A 14 -16.81 -5.40 16.72
CA LEU A 14 -15.64 -6.00 16.07
C LEU A 14 -15.41 -7.44 16.54
N LEU A 15 -15.55 -7.72 17.85
CA LEU A 15 -15.49 -9.06 18.44
C LEU A 15 -16.61 -10.01 17.95
N VAL A 16 -17.81 -9.47 17.70
CA VAL A 16 -18.92 -10.25 17.13
C VAL A 16 -18.71 -10.52 15.64
N ARG A 17 -18.13 -9.57 14.89
CA ARG A 17 -17.72 -9.75 13.49
C ARG A 17 -16.56 -10.75 13.35
N SER A 18 -15.57 -10.70 14.23
CA SER A 18 -14.48 -11.69 14.27
C SER A 18 -15.00 -13.06 14.70
N ARG A 19 -15.96 -13.18 15.63
CA ARG A 19 -16.64 -14.46 15.93
C ARG A 19 -17.42 -15.04 14.75
N ARG A 20 -18.09 -14.20 13.94
CA ARG A 20 -18.73 -14.65 12.68
C ARG A 20 -17.70 -15.14 11.66
N LYS A 21 -16.57 -14.45 11.51
CA LYS A 21 -15.44 -14.90 10.68
C LYS A 21 -14.81 -16.20 11.22
N LEU A 22 -14.71 -16.34 12.54
CA LEU A 22 -14.24 -17.54 13.24
C LEU A 22 -15.18 -18.73 12.99
N ASN A 23 -16.49 -18.50 12.93
CA ASN A 23 -17.47 -19.54 12.62
C ASN A 23 -17.44 -19.95 11.15
N ILE A 24 -17.16 -19.02 10.22
CA ILE A 24 -16.93 -19.34 8.81
C ILE A 24 -15.62 -20.13 8.64
N ALA A 25 -14.55 -19.71 9.31
CA ALA A 25 -13.30 -20.46 9.38
C ALA A 25 -13.55 -21.87 9.94
N LYS A 26 -14.22 -22.00 11.09
CA LYS A 26 -14.60 -23.30 11.70
C LYS A 26 -15.49 -24.15 10.80
N PHE A 27 -16.40 -23.55 10.03
CA PHE A 27 -17.23 -24.26 9.06
C PHE A 27 -16.42 -24.78 7.86
N ILE A 28 -15.46 -23.98 7.38
CA ILE A 28 -14.48 -24.41 6.36
C ILE A 28 -13.61 -25.55 6.93
N PHE A 29 -13.16 -25.45 8.19
CA PHE A 29 -12.38 -26.47 8.91
C PHE A 29 -13.15 -27.78 9.14
N ALA A 30 -14.45 -27.73 9.49
CA ALA A 30 -15.29 -28.93 9.66
C ALA A 30 -15.49 -29.72 8.35
N LYS A 31 -15.52 -29.02 7.20
CA LYS A 31 -15.48 -29.69 5.89
C LYS A 31 -14.12 -30.31 5.58
N ILE A 32 -13.04 -29.76 6.13
CA ILE A 32 -11.65 -30.22 5.92
C ILE A 32 -11.33 -31.49 6.74
N ASP A 33 -11.84 -31.66 7.96
CA ASP A 33 -11.64 -32.88 8.76
C ASP A 33 -12.21 -34.12 8.05
N SER A 34 -13.29 -33.96 7.28
CA SER A 34 -13.86 -35.04 6.45
C SER A 34 -12.92 -35.57 5.34
N LEU A 35 -11.87 -34.80 4.98
CA LEU A 35 -10.83 -35.21 4.03
C LEU A 35 -9.65 -35.95 4.71
N GLY A 36 -9.43 -35.74 6.01
CA GLY A 36 -8.53 -36.58 6.81
C GLY A 36 -9.02 -38.03 6.87
N ASP A 37 -10.33 -38.24 6.73
CA ASP A 37 -10.92 -39.58 6.64
C ASP A 37 -10.69 -40.24 5.27
N LEU A 38 -10.51 -39.42 4.22
CA LEU A 38 -10.10 -39.88 2.89
C LEU A 38 -8.63 -40.33 2.89
N PHE A 39 -7.78 -39.68 3.70
CA PHE A 39 -6.36 -40.02 3.90
C PHE A 39 -6.19 -41.43 4.51
N SER A 40 -6.99 -41.77 5.51
CA SER A 40 -7.05 -43.12 6.10
C SER A 40 -7.46 -44.19 5.07
N LYS A 41 -8.32 -43.84 4.11
CA LYS A 41 -8.78 -44.73 3.04
C LYS A 41 -7.75 -44.90 1.91
N VAL A 42 -6.98 -43.87 1.59
CA VAL A 42 -5.93 -43.90 0.55
C VAL A 42 -4.71 -44.70 1.02
N VAL A 43 -4.28 -44.53 2.28
CA VAL A 43 -3.18 -45.31 2.87
C VAL A 43 -3.54 -46.79 2.99
N LYS A 44 -4.82 -47.14 3.25
CA LYS A 44 -5.29 -48.53 3.24
C LYS A 44 -5.34 -49.15 1.84
N ARG A 45 -5.54 -48.34 0.77
CA ARG A 45 -5.65 -48.82 -0.61
C ARG A 45 -4.33 -48.99 -1.35
N SER A 46 -3.20 -48.49 -0.83
CA SER A 46 -1.88 -48.56 -1.50
C SER A 46 -1.15 -49.90 -1.34
N HIS A 47 -1.87 -51.02 -1.18
CA HIS A 47 -1.32 -52.38 -1.32
C HIS A 47 -1.35 -52.89 -2.77
N SER A 48 -1.73 -52.07 -3.74
CA SER A 48 -1.66 -52.43 -5.16
C SER A 48 -0.29 -52.09 -5.78
N SER A 49 0.18 -53.06 -6.55
CA SER A 49 1.45 -53.30 -7.26
C SER A 49 2.05 -52.17 -8.14
N PHE A 50 1.79 -50.90 -7.89
CA PHE A 50 2.21 -49.80 -8.77
C PHE A 50 3.20 -48.81 -8.13
N LEU A 51 4.33 -49.26 -7.55
CA LEU A 51 5.39 -48.33 -7.10
C LEU A 51 6.82 -48.84 -7.32
N VAL A 52 7.35 -48.36 -8.45
CA VAL A 52 8.73 -48.08 -8.85
C VAL A 52 9.71 -47.85 -7.68
N SER A 53 10.90 -48.46 -7.76
CA SER A 53 12.17 -48.32 -7.00
C SER A 53 12.20 -47.68 -5.57
N LYS A 54 13.06 -48.21 -4.69
CA LYS A 54 13.30 -47.70 -3.32
C LYS A 54 13.65 -46.19 -3.26
N ALA A 55 14.26 -45.66 -4.32
CA ALA A 55 14.57 -44.23 -4.47
C ALA A 55 13.31 -43.37 -4.67
N ASN A 56 12.34 -43.84 -5.44
CA ASN A 56 11.07 -43.15 -5.65
C ASN A 56 10.20 -43.14 -4.38
N ARG A 57 10.21 -44.22 -3.58
CA ARG A 57 9.53 -44.23 -2.28
C ARG A 57 10.10 -43.19 -1.31
N LYS A 58 11.44 -43.07 -1.22
CA LYS A 58 12.07 -42.03 -0.38
C LYS A 58 11.74 -40.61 -0.85
N LYS A 59 11.69 -40.38 -2.17
CA LYS A 59 11.30 -39.09 -2.76
C LYS A 59 9.84 -38.74 -2.44
N ILE A 60 8.93 -39.70 -2.58
CA ILE A 60 7.51 -39.54 -2.24
C ILE A 60 7.32 -39.26 -0.74
N VAL A 61 7.94 -40.04 0.14
CA VAL A 61 7.88 -39.82 1.60
C VAL A 61 8.44 -38.44 1.99
N ARG A 62 9.52 -37.99 1.35
CA ARG A 62 10.09 -36.66 1.59
C ARG A 62 9.16 -35.53 1.14
N LEU A 63 8.53 -35.68 -0.02
CA LEU A 63 7.52 -34.73 -0.51
C LEU A 63 6.31 -34.67 0.42
N LEU A 64 5.80 -35.82 0.86
CA LEU A 64 4.67 -35.92 1.80
C LEU A 64 5.02 -35.34 3.17
N ASN A 65 6.22 -35.58 3.70
CA ASN A 65 6.65 -35.00 4.98
C ASN A 65 6.82 -33.47 4.88
N ASN A 66 7.35 -32.98 3.77
CA ASN A 66 7.42 -31.54 3.50
C ASN A 66 6.02 -30.95 3.38
N GLU A 67 5.09 -31.65 2.72
CA GLU A 67 3.70 -31.24 2.61
C GLU A 67 3.00 -31.14 3.96
N VAL A 68 3.10 -32.17 4.79
CA VAL A 68 2.55 -32.18 6.16
C VAL A 68 3.14 -31.03 6.99
N LYS A 69 4.45 -30.78 6.89
CA LYS A 69 5.10 -29.69 7.62
C LYS A 69 4.65 -28.31 7.15
N ILE A 70 4.54 -28.09 5.85
CA ILE A 70 4.05 -26.82 5.28
C ILE A 70 2.62 -26.55 5.75
N TRP A 71 1.75 -27.56 5.67
CA TRP A 71 0.36 -27.39 6.08
C TRP A 71 0.20 -27.26 7.59
N SER A 72 0.94 -28.02 8.39
CA SER A 72 0.94 -27.88 9.86
C SER A 72 1.40 -26.48 10.28
N ASN A 73 2.47 -25.96 9.66
CA ASN A 73 2.95 -24.61 9.96
C ASN A 73 1.95 -23.54 9.50
N LEU A 74 1.28 -23.75 8.36
CA LEU A 74 0.22 -22.86 7.91
C LEU A 74 -0.98 -22.90 8.87
N ASP A 75 -1.39 -24.09 9.31
CA ASP A 75 -2.49 -24.28 10.25
C ASP A 75 -2.16 -23.62 11.61
N GLU A 76 -0.89 -23.65 12.03
CA GLU A 76 -0.38 -22.94 13.21
C GLU A 76 -0.33 -21.41 13.02
N ALA A 77 0.10 -20.92 11.86
CA ALA A 77 0.11 -19.50 11.53
C ALA A 77 -1.33 -18.95 11.49
N VAL A 78 -2.24 -19.67 10.85
CA VAL A 78 -3.67 -19.35 10.78
C VAL A 78 -4.34 -19.43 12.16
N GLY A 79 -4.04 -20.46 12.95
CA GLY A 79 -4.58 -20.63 14.30
C GLY A 79 -4.10 -19.57 15.29
N GLY A 80 -2.89 -19.04 15.07
CA GLY A 80 -2.32 -17.91 15.80
C GLY A 80 -2.63 -16.54 15.20
N GLU A 81 -3.52 -16.46 14.19
CA GLU A 81 -3.87 -15.22 13.49
C GLU A 81 -2.68 -14.46 12.84
N ARG A 82 -1.57 -15.16 12.58
CA ARG A 82 -0.35 -14.64 11.90
C ARG A 82 -0.57 -14.58 10.38
N TRP A 83 -1.45 -13.69 9.92
CA TRP A 83 -1.96 -13.67 8.54
C TRP A 83 -0.89 -13.35 7.50
N ARG A 84 0.11 -12.52 7.83
CA ARG A 84 1.28 -12.28 6.96
C ARG A 84 2.08 -13.57 6.73
N GLU A 85 2.38 -14.28 7.81
CA GLU A 85 3.12 -15.54 7.76
C GLU A 85 2.33 -16.57 6.95
N ALA A 86 1.01 -16.68 7.22
CA ALA A 86 0.11 -17.51 6.43
C ALA A 86 0.13 -17.13 4.94
N ALA A 87 0.11 -15.84 4.59
CA ALA A 87 0.18 -15.38 3.19
C ALA A 87 1.52 -15.76 2.52
N GLY A 88 2.63 -15.61 3.24
CA GLY A 88 3.97 -16.03 2.80
C GLY A 88 4.08 -17.55 2.63
N MET A 89 3.54 -18.31 3.58
CA MET A 89 3.50 -19.77 3.55
C MET A 89 2.64 -20.29 2.41
N VAL A 90 1.44 -19.72 2.18
CA VAL A 90 0.60 -20.07 1.04
C VAL A 90 1.35 -19.77 -0.27
N THR A 91 2.01 -18.62 -0.38
CA THR A 91 2.84 -18.28 -1.56
C THR A 91 3.93 -19.32 -1.81
N SER A 92 4.62 -19.75 -0.76
CA SER A 92 5.72 -20.72 -0.83
C SER A 92 5.23 -22.14 -1.09
N ALA A 93 4.08 -22.52 -0.52
CA ALA A 93 3.47 -23.84 -0.66
C ALA A 93 3.20 -24.21 -2.12
N LYS A 94 2.84 -23.26 -2.99
CA LYS A 94 2.65 -23.54 -4.42
C LYS A 94 3.95 -23.95 -5.12
N SER A 95 5.07 -23.32 -4.79
CA SER A 95 6.36 -23.68 -5.39
C SER A 95 6.78 -25.12 -5.03
N LEU A 96 6.34 -25.59 -3.86
CA LEU A 96 6.67 -26.89 -3.31
C LEU A 96 5.61 -27.96 -3.65
N LEU A 97 4.36 -27.56 -3.86
CA LEU A 97 3.16 -28.41 -4.04
C LEU A 97 2.22 -27.83 -5.12
N PRO A 98 2.65 -27.74 -6.39
CA PRO A 98 1.93 -27.00 -7.43
C PRO A 98 0.55 -27.58 -7.79
N ASN A 99 0.29 -28.85 -7.45
CA ASN A 99 -0.94 -29.56 -7.77
C ASN A 99 -1.91 -29.69 -6.58
N SER A 100 -1.59 -29.10 -5.42
CA SER A 100 -2.46 -29.24 -4.23
C SER A 100 -3.70 -28.36 -4.34
N HIS A 101 -4.88 -28.98 -4.35
CA HIS A 101 -6.18 -28.27 -4.30
C HIS A 101 -6.36 -27.41 -3.03
N ARG A 102 -5.58 -27.70 -1.98
CA ARG A 102 -5.59 -26.97 -0.70
C ARG A 102 -5.00 -25.55 -0.83
N TYR A 103 -4.09 -25.33 -1.78
CA TYR A 103 -3.53 -24.00 -2.04
C TYR A 103 -4.58 -23.03 -2.60
N SER A 104 -5.32 -23.45 -3.63
CA SER A 104 -6.28 -22.58 -4.32
C SER A 104 -7.46 -22.18 -3.44
N SER A 105 -7.85 -23.03 -2.48
CA SER A 105 -8.96 -22.76 -1.56
C SER A 105 -8.56 -21.86 -0.39
N LEU A 106 -7.32 -21.91 0.08
CA LEU A 106 -6.85 -21.12 1.23
C LEU A 106 -6.34 -19.73 0.86
N ARG A 107 -5.88 -19.54 -0.38
CA ARG A 107 -5.21 -18.30 -0.79
C ARG A 107 -6.08 -17.05 -0.67
N ARG A 108 -7.29 -17.07 -1.24
CA ARG A 108 -8.19 -15.92 -1.22
C ARG A 108 -8.63 -15.55 0.21
N PRO A 109 -9.04 -16.50 1.07
CA PRO A 109 -9.26 -16.22 2.48
C PRO A 109 -8.04 -15.58 3.17
N VAL A 110 -6.84 -16.06 2.90
CA VAL A 110 -5.61 -15.52 3.50
C VAL A 110 -5.28 -14.12 2.98
N ASP A 111 -5.44 -13.84 1.69
CA ASP A 111 -5.29 -12.49 1.14
C ASP A 111 -6.37 -11.54 1.72
N GLU A 112 -7.63 -11.98 1.82
CA GLU A 112 -8.71 -11.19 2.45
C GLU A 112 -8.44 -10.90 3.93
N LEU A 113 -7.85 -11.85 4.65
CA LEU A 113 -7.42 -11.67 6.03
C LEU A 113 -6.23 -10.73 6.13
N PHE A 114 -5.20 -10.87 5.28
CA PHE A 114 -4.08 -9.92 5.19
C PHE A 114 -4.56 -8.50 4.88
N ILE A 115 -5.52 -8.35 3.97
CA ILE A 115 -6.04 -7.03 3.59
C ILE A 115 -6.84 -6.41 4.75
N SER A 116 -7.61 -7.23 5.47
CA SER A 116 -8.43 -6.76 6.59
C SER A 116 -7.72 -6.69 7.93
N SER A 117 -6.55 -7.33 8.07
CA SER A 117 -5.66 -7.22 9.23
C SER A 117 -4.67 -6.07 9.07
N ASN A 118 -3.90 -5.80 10.12
CA ASN A 118 -2.78 -4.85 10.09
C ASN A 118 -1.46 -5.63 10.12
N PRO A 119 -0.74 -5.76 8.99
CA PRO A 119 0.50 -6.53 8.94
C PRO A 119 1.58 -6.05 9.91
N LEU A 120 1.55 -4.77 10.30
CA LEU A 120 2.48 -4.22 11.30
C LEU A 120 2.29 -4.83 12.69
N VAL A 121 1.08 -5.30 13.02
CA VAL A 121 0.83 -6.00 14.29
C VAL A 121 1.59 -7.32 14.32
N ASP A 122 1.46 -8.14 13.26
CA ASP A 122 2.20 -9.41 13.12
C ASP A 122 3.72 -9.18 13.27
N PHE A 123 4.26 -8.15 12.61
CA PHE A 123 5.68 -7.82 12.71
C PHE A 123 6.10 -7.39 14.13
N LYS A 124 5.26 -6.62 14.82
CA LYS A 124 5.52 -6.21 16.20
C LYS A 124 5.53 -7.41 17.14
N GLU A 125 4.60 -8.35 16.97
CA GLU A 125 4.55 -9.60 17.73
C GLU A 125 5.79 -10.46 17.47
N GLU A 126 6.26 -10.56 16.22
CA GLU A 126 7.54 -11.20 15.89
C GLU A 126 8.73 -10.55 16.65
N LEU A 127 8.76 -9.22 16.76
CA LEU A 127 9.80 -8.49 17.51
C LEU A 127 9.70 -8.64 19.03
N GLU A 128 8.52 -8.98 19.55
CA GLU A 128 8.27 -9.26 20.96
C GLU A 128 8.61 -10.72 21.33
N THR A 129 8.56 -11.65 20.37
CA THR A 129 8.68 -13.11 20.59
C THR A 129 10.03 -13.74 20.23
N PHE A 130 10.91 -13.07 19.46
CA PHE A 130 12.20 -13.63 19.00
C PHE A 130 13.16 -13.96 20.18
N HIS A 131 13.06 -15.17 20.75
CA HIS A 131 13.64 -15.49 22.08
C HIS A 131 14.67 -16.64 22.15
N GLU A 132 14.97 -17.40 21.08
CA GLU A 132 15.62 -18.72 21.28
C GLU A 132 17.13 -18.85 21.00
N THR A 133 17.87 -17.77 20.69
CA THR A 133 19.35 -17.85 20.61
C THR A 133 20.02 -16.77 21.45
N GLY A 134 19.96 -16.96 22.78
CA GLY A 134 20.93 -16.44 23.76
C GLY A 134 21.23 -14.94 23.77
N THR A 135 20.85 -14.28 24.87
CA THR A 135 21.20 -12.91 25.29
C THR A 135 20.56 -11.74 24.53
N LEU A 136 19.34 -11.38 24.92
CA LEU A 136 18.85 -10.02 25.26
C LEU A 136 17.31 -10.07 25.37
N ALA A 137 16.74 -9.40 26.36
CA ALA A 137 15.29 -9.21 26.43
C ALA A 137 14.78 -8.43 25.20
N LYS A 138 13.67 -8.91 24.61
CA LYS A 138 12.71 -8.28 23.67
C LYS A 138 13.27 -7.16 22.76
N ARG A 139 13.53 -7.48 21.49
CA ARG A 139 13.96 -6.51 20.45
C ARG A 139 13.01 -5.30 20.37
N TRP A 140 11.71 -5.48 20.63
CA TRP A 140 10.76 -4.38 20.69
C TRP A 140 10.96 -3.41 21.86
N ASP A 141 11.26 -3.89 23.08
CA ASP A 141 11.51 -3.01 24.23
C ASP A 141 12.78 -2.17 24.03
N LEU A 142 13.81 -2.74 23.38
CA LEU A 142 15.02 -2.01 22.99
C LEU A 142 14.71 -0.92 21.95
N ILE A 143 13.84 -1.19 20.98
CA ILE A 143 13.39 -0.20 19.99
C ILE A 143 12.65 0.94 20.68
N LYS A 144 11.69 0.63 21.56
CA LYS A 144 10.95 1.66 22.32
C LYS A 144 11.89 2.51 23.17
N LYS A 145 12.83 1.88 23.88
CA LYS A 145 13.83 2.58 24.69
C LYS A 145 14.70 3.49 23.83
N ARG A 146 15.22 3.00 22.70
CA ARG A 146 16.00 3.81 21.75
C ARG A 146 15.20 5.04 21.29
N ASN A 147 13.94 4.85 20.87
CA ASN A 147 13.10 5.95 20.40
C ASN A 147 12.88 6.99 21.51
N LEU A 148 12.62 6.55 22.75
CA LEU A 148 12.46 7.47 23.89
C LEU A 148 13.76 8.21 24.22
N ASP A 149 14.90 7.51 24.24
CA ASP A 149 16.22 8.11 24.49
C ASP A 149 16.56 9.16 23.42
N SER A 150 16.27 8.85 22.15
CA SER A 150 16.43 9.77 21.02
C SER A 150 15.54 11.00 21.14
N HIS A 151 14.27 10.83 21.53
CA HIS A 151 13.32 11.92 21.77
C HIS A 151 13.80 12.83 22.90
N ILE A 152 14.16 12.27 24.06
CA ILE A 152 14.67 13.03 25.22
C ILE A 152 15.91 13.82 24.83
N ARG A 153 16.86 13.18 24.13
CA ARG A 153 18.08 13.84 23.65
C ARG A 153 17.76 15.02 22.74
N LYS A 154 16.85 14.83 21.78
CA LYS A 154 16.43 15.86 20.83
C LYS A 154 15.72 17.02 21.53
N LYS A 155 14.77 16.74 22.41
CA LYS A 155 14.07 17.73 23.24
C LYS A 155 15.04 18.57 24.06
N ASN A 156 16.05 17.94 24.69
CA ASN A 156 17.08 18.66 25.43
C ASN A 156 17.88 19.61 24.52
N ILE A 157 18.26 19.17 23.32
CA ILE A 157 19.00 20.03 22.36
C ILE A 157 18.16 21.24 21.96
N TYR A 158 16.86 21.07 21.68
CA TYR A 158 15.98 22.17 21.28
C TYR A 158 15.79 23.18 22.41
N ARG A 159 15.58 22.71 23.64
CA ARG A 159 15.48 23.59 24.82
C ARG A 159 16.72 24.47 24.99
N HIS A 160 17.92 23.90 24.89
CA HIS A 160 19.17 24.67 24.99
C HIS A 160 19.39 25.64 23.82
N ARG A 161 18.75 25.42 22.67
CA ARG A 161 18.79 26.34 21.53
C ARG A 161 17.84 27.52 21.72
N GLU A 162 16.62 27.26 22.16
CA GLU A 162 15.64 28.31 22.47
C GLU A 162 16.19 29.26 23.55
N GLU A 163 16.76 28.72 24.63
CA GLU A 163 17.42 29.48 25.69
C GLU A 163 18.59 30.37 25.18
N LYS A 164 19.21 30.01 24.05
CA LYS A 164 20.29 30.82 23.42
C LYS A 164 19.77 31.81 22.38
N LEU A 165 18.70 31.47 21.65
CA LEU A 165 18.12 32.28 20.58
C LEU A 165 17.35 33.49 21.09
N ASP A 166 16.91 33.47 22.36
CA ASP A 166 16.27 34.60 23.06
C ASP A 166 17.18 35.86 23.19
N THR A 167 18.38 35.83 22.58
CA THR A 167 19.36 36.93 22.57
C THR A 167 19.78 37.43 21.17
N SER A 168 19.21 36.91 20.06
CA SER A 168 19.56 37.38 18.71
C SER A 168 18.39 37.33 17.71
N SER A 169 18.06 38.46 17.06
CA SER A 169 17.00 38.53 16.06
C SER A 169 17.38 37.78 14.77
N SER A 170 16.53 36.86 14.31
CA SER A 170 16.72 36.04 13.10
C SER A 170 15.96 36.56 11.87
N ALA A 171 15.71 37.87 11.79
CA ALA A 171 15.03 38.46 10.64
C ALA A 171 15.93 38.45 9.40
N GLY A 172 15.54 37.70 8.36
CA GLY A 172 16.10 37.81 7.00
C GLY A 172 16.94 36.64 6.46
N LYS A 173 17.00 35.48 7.13
CA LYS A 173 17.72 34.31 6.60
C LYS A 173 16.78 33.37 5.83
N GLN A 174 17.12 33.05 4.58
CA GLN A 174 16.41 32.04 3.78
C GLN A 174 16.40 30.70 4.53
N ARG A 175 15.24 30.02 4.53
CA ARG A 175 15.07 28.73 5.23
C ARG A 175 15.53 27.60 4.33
N ARG A 176 16.42 26.73 4.83
CA ARG A 176 17.11 25.72 4.02
C ARG A 176 16.48 24.34 4.18
N ILE A 177 15.96 23.78 3.10
CA ILE A 177 15.31 22.46 3.09
C ILE A 177 16.13 21.49 2.25
N LEU A 178 16.48 20.35 2.84
CA LEU A 178 17.14 19.24 2.15
C LEU A 178 16.17 18.08 1.98
N PHE A 179 15.83 17.76 0.73
CA PHE A 179 15.09 16.54 0.39
C PHE A 179 16.06 15.39 0.17
N ILE A 180 15.83 14.26 0.83
CA ILE A 180 16.65 13.06 0.71
C ILE A 180 15.77 11.90 0.23
N ALA A 181 16.24 11.20 -0.80
CA ALA A 181 15.60 9.97 -1.27
C ALA A 181 16.65 8.94 -1.72
N TYR A 182 16.20 7.71 -1.96
CA TYR A 182 17.03 6.66 -2.54
C TYR A 182 16.77 6.52 -4.04
N GLY A 183 17.72 6.99 -4.85
CA GLY A 183 17.65 7.01 -6.30
C GLY A 183 16.77 8.12 -6.86
N ASP A 184 17.01 8.51 -8.11
CA ASP A 184 16.20 9.52 -8.84
C ASP A 184 14.68 9.22 -8.84
N LYS A 185 14.33 7.93 -8.88
CA LYS A 185 12.92 7.48 -8.80
C LYS A 185 12.29 7.70 -7.43
N GLY A 186 13.09 7.78 -6.37
CA GLY A 186 12.61 8.09 -5.02
C GLY A 186 11.92 9.45 -4.97
N PHE A 187 12.39 10.42 -5.75
CA PHE A 187 11.82 11.77 -5.81
C PHE A 187 10.55 11.89 -6.67
N PHE A 188 10.09 10.83 -7.34
CA PHE A 188 9.01 10.89 -8.34
C PHE A 188 7.78 11.67 -7.86
N PHE A 189 7.32 11.40 -6.64
CA PHE A 189 6.14 12.04 -6.05
C PHE A 189 6.37 13.46 -5.51
N LEU A 190 7.62 13.93 -5.45
CA LEU A 190 7.98 15.23 -4.93
C LEU A 190 8.45 16.20 -6.01
N ARG A 191 8.64 15.76 -7.26
CA ARG A 191 9.27 16.60 -8.31
C ARG A 191 8.58 17.95 -8.46
N LYS A 192 7.25 17.97 -8.53
CA LYS A 192 6.46 19.20 -8.64
C LYS A 192 6.62 20.07 -7.39
N LEU A 193 6.47 19.50 -6.21
CA LEU A 193 6.65 20.21 -4.93
C LEU A 193 8.05 20.84 -4.83
N ILE A 194 9.11 20.07 -5.11
CA ILE A 194 10.50 20.57 -5.07
C ILE A 194 10.71 21.69 -6.09
N GLN A 195 10.12 21.59 -7.29
CA GLN A 195 10.16 22.66 -8.28
C GLN A 195 9.48 23.94 -7.77
N ASP A 196 8.27 23.82 -7.21
CA ASP A 196 7.51 24.95 -6.68
C ASP A 196 8.24 25.63 -5.53
N LEU A 197 8.79 24.85 -4.59
CA LEU A 197 9.54 25.37 -3.46
C LEU A 197 10.86 26.04 -3.89
N ARG A 198 11.49 25.60 -4.98
CA ARG A 198 12.70 26.24 -5.54
C ARG A 198 12.44 27.60 -6.18
N LEU A 199 11.19 27.91 -6.54
CA LEU A 199 10.81 29.20 -7.11
C LEU A 199 10.62 30.27 -6.05
N ARG A 200 10.60 29.90 -4.76
CA ARG A 200 10.39 30.83 -3.65
C ARG A 200 11.68 31.50 -3.24
N GLU A 201 11.65 32.82 -3.12
CA GLU A 201 12.80 33.62 -2.69
C GLU A 201 13.13 33.48 -1.19
N ASP A 202 12.19 33.00 -0.37
CA ASP A 202 12.39 32.81 1.07
C ASP A 202 12.99 31.46 1.45
N LEU A 203 13.18 30.56 0.46
CA LEU A 203 13.68 29.21 0.65
C LEU A 203 14.93 28.92 -0.17
N GLU A 204 15.84 28.14 0.38
CA GLU A 204 16.84 27.42 -0.41
C GLU A 204 16.54 25.91 -0.36
N VAL A 205 16.44 25.25 -1.52
CA VAL A 205 16.04 23.85 -1.60
C VAL A 205 17.08 23.00 -2.33
N LYS A 206 17.65 22.02 -1.63
CA LYS A 206 18.61 21.05 -2.18
C LYS A 206 18.08 19.62 -2.08
N THR A 207 18.67 18.74 -2.87
CA THR A 207 18.33 17.31 -2.93
C THR A 207 19.57 16.47 -2.70
N LEU A 208 19.44 15.34 -2.00
CA LEU A 208 20.49 14.35 -1.80
C LEU A 208 19.99 12.96 -2.20
N ASP A 209 20.58 12.41 -3.26
CA ASP A 209 20.37 11.02 -3.65
C ASP A 209 21.36 10.12 -2.90
N THR A 210 20.83 9.31 -2.00
CA THR A 210 21.63 8.40 -1.17
C THR A 210 22.09 7.14 -1.90
N SER A 211 21.54 6.81 -3.07
CA SER A 211 21.87 5.56 -3.80
C SER A 211 23.33 5.49 -4.26
N THR A 212 24.04 6.62 -4.25
CA THR A 212 25.46 6.72 -4.61
C THR A 212 26.42 6.25 -3.52
N PHE A 213 25.98 6.19 -2.26
CA PHE A 213 26.83 5.84 -1.11
C PHE A 213 26.15 4.98 -0.04
N LEU A 214 24.83 4.84 -0.09
CA LEU A 214 24.05 4.06 0.86
C LEU A 214 23.65 2.73 0.22
N HIS A 215 23.87 1.62 0.93
CA HIS A 215 23.16 0.39 0.65
C HIS A 215 21.98 0.27 1.63
N PRO A 216 20.72 0.07 1.20
CA PRO A 216 19.53 0.15 2.07
C PRO A 216 19.52 -0.81 3.25
N THR A 217 20.40 -1.82 3.27
CA THR A 217 20.46 -2.85 4.32
C THR A 217 21.68 -2.72 5.22
N THR A 218 22.54 -1.73 4.99
CA THR A 218 23.84 -1.62 5.65
C THR A 218 23.86 -0.36 6.51
N PRO A 219 23.82 -0.50 7.85
CA PRO A 219 23.91 0.64 8.76
C PRO A 219 25.12 1.53 8.43
N ILE A 220 24.88 2.82 8.28
CA ILE A 220 25.92 3.83 8.08
C ILE A 220 25.95 4.78 9.27
N LYS A 221 27.15 5.08 9.78
CA LYS A 221 27.32 6.11 10.81
C LYS A 221 27.64 7.44 10.13
N ARG A 222 27.28 8.54 10.79
CA ARG A 222 27.52 9.90 10.29
C ARG A 222 28.97 10.14 9.84
N ARG A 223 29.95 9.64 10.60
CA ARG A 223 31.38 9.80 10.28
C ARG A 223 31.75 9.19 8.93
N ASP A 224 31.06 8.12 8.54
CA ASP A 224 31.30 7.31 7.34
C ASP A 224 30.53 7.83 6.11
N LEU A 225 29.70 8.88 6.27
CA LEU A 225 29.06 9.55 5.14
C LEU A 225 30.10 10.21 4.22
N PRO A 226 29.82 10.39 2.93
CA PRO A 226 30.59 11.28 2.06
C PRO A 226 30.64 12.73 2.59
N ALA A 227 31.69 13.47 2.21
CA ALA A 227 31.91 14.84 2.69
C ALA A 227 30.81 15.81 2.21
N ASP A 228 30.47 15.74 0.93
CA ASP A 228 29.38 16.48 0.29
C ASP A 228 28.01 16.17 0.95
N ALA A 229 27.73 14.91 1.26
CA ALA A 229 26.52 14.53 1.99
C ALA A 229 26.48 15.15 3.40
N LYS A 230 27.60 15.16 4.13
CA LYS A 230 27.72 15.81 5.44
C LYS A 230 27.49 17.32 5.33
N GLU A 231 28.10 17.98 4.35
CA GLU A 231 27.93 19.41 4.10
C GLU A 231 26.48 19.78 3.83
N LEU A 232 25.76 18.99 3.02
CA LEU A 232 24.33 19.21 2.75
C LEU A 232 23.49 19.05 4.02
N ILE A 233 23.74 18.00 4.81
CA ILE A 233 23.04 17.76 6.08
C ILE A 233 23.30 18.91 7.06
N ASP A 234 24.52 19.42 7.12
CA ASP A 234 24.90 20.52 8.01
C ASP A 234 24.33 21.86 7.56
N TRP A 235 24.26 22.08 6.25
CA TRP A 235 23.62 23.24 5.64
C TRP A 235 22.11 23.28 5.90
N ALA A 236 21.41 22.14 5.95
CA ALA A 236 19.95 22.10 6.04
C ALA A 236 19.41 22.56 7.41
N ASP A 237 18.35 23.36 7.41
CA ASP A 237 17.56 23.64 8.63
C ASP A 237 16.50 22.54 8.84
N ILE A 238 15.90 22.08 7.73
CA ILE A 238 14.93 20.98 7.67
C ILE A 238 15.44 19.89 6.74
N ILE A 239 15.33 18.63 7.18
CA ILE A 239 15.58 17.44 6.37
C ILE A 239 14.25 16.75 6.11
N PHE A 240 13.91 16.56 4.85
CA PHE A 240 12.74 15.80 4.41
C PHE A 240 13.18 14.46 3.84
N LEU A 241 12.76 13.35 4.45
CA LEU A 241 13.04 12.00 4.00
C LEU A 241 11.83 11.46 3.22
N GLU A 242 12.04 11.17 1.93
CA GLU A 242 11.04 10.54 1.08
C GLU A 242 11.11 9.02 1.21
N TRP A 243 9.94 8.39 1.44
CA TRP A 243 9.73 6.98 1.78
C TRP A 243 10.12 6.59 3.21
N ALA A 244 9.26 5.85 3.90
CA ALA A 244 9.53 5.26 5.21
C ALA A 244 10.06 3.82 5.09
N ASP A 245 10.92 3.61 4.09
CA ASP A 245 11.47 2.31 3.75
C ASP A 245 12.83 2.07 4.44
N ARG A 246 13.48 0.98 4.03
CA ARG A 246 14.76 0.58 4.61
C ARG A 246 15.89 1.60 4.40
N SER A 247 15.84 2.39 3.33
CA SER A 247 16.83 3.44 3.07
C SER A 247 16.73 4.55 4.12
N SER A 248 15.51 5.02 4.42
CA SER A 248 15.24 6.00 5.48
C SER A 248 15.57 5.46 6.86
N THR A 249 15.15 4.21 7.19
CA THR A 249 15.52 3.55 8.45
C THR A 249 17.04 3.58 8.67
N THR A 250 17.82 3.38 7.61
CA THR A 250 19.27 3.41 7.67
C THR A 250 19.81 4.84 7.78
N MET A 251 19.32 5.75 6.94
CA MET A 251 19.77 7.14 6.88
C MET A 251 19.53 7.90 8.20
N ILE A 252 18.36 7.73 8.83
CA ILE A 252 17.97 8.38 10.09
C ILE A 252 18.99 8.14 11.21
N ASN A 253 19.60 6.97 11.26
CA ASN A 253 20.62 6.65 12.28
C ASN A 253 21.86 7.56 12.15
N SER A 254 22.18 7.99 10.94
CA SER A 254 23.31 8.89 10.64
C SER A 254 22.99 10.38 10.80
N LEU A 255 21.70 10.75 10.85
CA LEU A 255 21.27 12.13 11.01
C LEU A 255 21.46 12.61 12.45
N PRO A 256 21.86 13.88 12.64
CA PRO A 256 22.10 14.43 13.96
C PRO A 256 20.78 14.84 14.63
N HIS A 257 20.74 14.82 15.97
CA HIS A 257 19.51 15.10 16.73
C HIS A 257 19.06 16.56 16.71
N ASP A 258 19.93 17.46 16.22
CA ASP A 258 19.70 18.89 16.21
C ASP A 258 19.01 19.38 14.92
N LYS A 259 18.73 18.48 13.97
CA LYS A 259 18.02 18.81 12.73
C LYS A 259 16.53 18.54 12.89
N LYS A 260 15.69 19.37 12.27
CA LYS A 260 14.26 19.08 12.09
C LYS A 260 14.12 18.05 10.97
N ILE A 261 13.52 16.90 11.25
CA ILE A 261 13.41 15.76 10.34
C ILE A 261 11.93 15.46 10.10
N LEU A 262 11.53 15.62 8.85
CA LEU A 262 10.26 15.17 8.31
C LEU A 262 10.46 13.83 7.62
N LEU A 263 9.51 12.93 7.78
CA LEU A 263 9.50 11.62 7.11
C LEU A 263 8.17 11.41 6.39
N ARG A 264 8.22 11.01 5.11
CA ARG A 264 7.02 10.67 4.35
C ARG A 264 6.75 9.17 4.30
N LEU A 265 5.50 8.79 4.57
CA LEU A 265 5.05 7.40 4.58
C LEU A 265 4.01 7.14 3.48
N HIS A 266 4.29 6.17 2.60
CA HIS A 266 3.38 5.68 1.58
C HIS A 266 2.70 4.34 1.97
N SER A 267 1.86 3.82 1.07
CA SER A 267 1.11 2.57 1.29
C SER A 267 1.96 1.31 1.27
N TYR A 268 3.12 1.34 0.63
CA TYR A 268 3.94 0.15 0.48
C TYR A 268 4.58 -0.25 1.82
N GLU A 269 5.05 0.73 2.57
CA GLU A 269 5.85 0.58 3.78
C GLU A 269 5.04 -0.01 4.94
N VAL A 270 3.74 0.28 5.03
CA VAL A 270 2.84 -0.32 6.02
C VAL A 270 2.55 -1.81 5.79
N THR A 271 3.13 -2.41 4.74
CA THR A 271 3.14 -3.86 4.51
C THR A 271 4.50 -4.52 4.80
N HIS A 272 5.44 -3.75 5.35
CA HIS A 272 6.82 -4.15 5.63
C HIS A 272 7.19 -3.84 7.10
N PRO A 273 8.24 -4.44 7.66
CA PRO A 273 8.60 -4.20 9.06
C PRO A 273 9.32 -2.87 9.27
N TRP A 274 9.75 -2.19 8.19
CA TRP A 274 10.66 -1.06 8.27
C TRP A 274 10.14 0.09 9.14
N PRO A 275 8.85 0.47 9.13
CA PRO A 275 8.33 1.48 10.04
C PRO A 275 8.53 1.16 11.53
N LEU A 276 8.62 -0.13 11.90
CA LEU A 276 8.90 -0.55 13.28
C LEU A 276 10.37 -0.40 13.66
N GLU A 277 11.28 -0.31 12.68
CA GLU A 277 12.72 -0.17 12.91
C GLU A 277 13.17 1.31 12.95
N ILE A 278 12.31 2.24 12.52
CA ILE A 278 12.57 3.68 12.49
C ILE A 278 12.77 4.24 13.89
N ASP A 279 13.80 5.08 14.05
CA ASP A 279 14.03 5.85 15.26
C ASP A 279 13.08 7.06 15.33
N TRP A 280 11.83 6.78 15.73
CA TRP A 280 10.76 7.79 15.77
C TRP A 280 11.09 8.96 16.70
N GLY A 281 11.96 8.78 17.70
CA GLY A 281 12.40 9.89 18.56
C GLY A 281 13.30 10.91 17.88
N LYS A 282 13.79 10.62 16.67
CA LYS A 282 14.47 11.61 15.82
C LYS A 282 13.52 12.33 14.86
N ILE A 283 12.32 11.82 14.64
CA ILE A 283 11.38 12.37 13.66
C ILE A 283 10.51 13.42 14.35
N ASP A 284 10.50 14.64 13.83
CA ASP A 284 9.60 15.69 14.35
C ASP A 284 8.21 15.56 13.75
N THR A 285 8.14 15.13 12.49
CA THR A 285 6.89 15.14 11.75
C THR A 285 6.83 13.99 10.74
N LEU A 286 5.79 13.18 10.88
CA LEU A 286 5.36 12.18 9.91
C LEU A 286 4.35 12.81 8.94
N VAL A 287 4.63 12.71 7.65
CA VAL A 287 3.70 13.09 6.58
C VAL A 287 3.21 11.81 5.90
N CYS A 288 1.99 11.38 6.21
CA CYS A 288 1.40 10.20 5.58
C CYS A 288 0.59 10.60 4.36
N VAL A 289 0.63 9.81 3.28
CA VAL A 289 -0.13 10.13 2.07
C VAL A 289 -1.63 9.91 2.19
N CYS A 290 -2.08 9.13 3.18
CA CYS A 290 -3.50 8.85 3.38
C CYS A 290 -3.84 8.45 4.83
N GLN A 291 -5.05 8.79 5.26
CA GLN A 291 -5.49 8.64 6.64
C GLN A 291 -5.50 7.17 7.11
N HIS A 292 -5.95 6.24 6.27
CA HIS A 292 -6.08 4.83 6.67
C HIS A 292 -4.75 4.16 6.98
N ASN A 293 -3.66 4.58 6.33
CA ASN A 293 -2.33 4.05 6.62
C ASN A 293 -1.69 4.70 7.85
N LEU A 294 -1.97 5.98 8.11
CA LEU A 294 -1.58 6.63 9.35
C LEU A 294 -2.21 5.92 10.55
N MET A 295 -3.51 5.60 10.48
CA MET A 295 -4.20 4.86 11.55
C MET A 295 -3.64 3.44 11.74
N ARG A 296 -3.31 2.74 10.65
CA ARG A 296 -2.62 1.43 10.73
C ARG A 296 -1.26 1.53 11.43
N LEU A 297 -0.47 2.57 11.15
CA LEU A 297 0.80 2.77 11.85
C LEU A 297 0.58 3.12 13.33
N ALA A 298 -0.39 3.98 13.63
CA ALA A 298 -0.68 4.43 15.00
C ALA A 298 -1.15 3.30 15.94
N GLU A 299 -1.66 2.18 15.42
CA GLU A 299 -1.98 0.99 16.22
C GLU A 299 -0.74 0.31 16.82
N VAL A 300 0.44 0.50 16.22
CA VAL A 300 1.67 -0.21 16.59
C VAL A 300 2.80 0.72 17.05
N VAL A 301 2.78 1.98 16.63
CA VAL A 301 3.78 3.00 16.98
C VAL A 301 3.09 4.17 17.67
N ASP A 302 3.51 4.45 18.90
CA ASP A 302 3.07 5.62 19.66
C ASP A 302 3.88 6.85 19.26
N LEU A 303 3.45 7.50 18.17
CA LEU A 303 4.15 8.68 17.62
C LEU A 303 4.19 9.84 18.63
N GLU A 304 3.13 10.04 19.41
CA GLU A 304 3.03 11.11 20.40
C GLU A 304 4.04 10.91 21.54
N ALA A 305 4.19 9.68 22.05
CA ALA A 305 5.21 9.36 23.05
C ALA A 305 6.66 9.65 22.58
N TYR A 306 6.88 9.73 21.28
CA TYR A 306 8.17 10.08 20.68
C TYR A 306 8.25 11.55 20.22
N GLY A 307 7.23 12.35 20.51
CA GLY A 307 7.15 13.76 20.11
C GLY A 307 7.04 13.98 18.60
N CYS A 308 6.62 12.95 17.86
CA CYS A 308 6.44 13.02 16.42
C CYS A 308 5.01 13.47 16.09
N LYS A 309 4.86 14.65 15.50
CA LYS A 309 3.58 15.12 14.96
C LYS A 309 3.23 14.31 13.72
N SER A 310 1.94 14.15 13.42
CA SER A 310 1.52 13.44 12.20
C SER A 310 0.49 14.24 11.42
N PHE A 311 0.67 14.28 10.10
CA PHE A 311 -0.22 14.96 9.16
C PHE A 311 -0.53 14.05 7.98
N VAL A 312 -1.66 14.28 7.32
CA VAL A 312 -2.00 13.64 6.05
C VAL A 312 -1.85 14.65 4.93
N LEU A 313 -0.92 14.38 4.02
CA LEU A 313 -0.72 15.17 2.80
C LEU A 313 -0.67 14.21 1.60
N PRO A 314 -1.75 14.12 0.82
CA PRO A 314 -1.81 13.30 -0.38
C PRO A 314 -0.71 13.67 -1.38
N THR A 315 -0.39 12.75 -2.29
CA THR A 315 0.54 13.02 -3.38
C THR A 315 0.04 14.17 -4.24
N PRO A 316 0.86 15.22 -4.49
CA PRO A 316 0.50 16.29 -5.43
C PRO A 316 0.41 15.73 -6.85
N LEU A 317 -0.58 16.18 -7.61
CA LEU A 317 -0.76 15.83 -9.02
C LEU A 317 -0.91 17.10 -9.85
N ASN A 318 -0.35 17.08 -11.06
CA ASN A 318 -0.57 18.14 -12.04
C ASN A 318 -1.85 17.85 -12.81
N TYR A 319 -2.99 18.32 -12.29
CA TYR A 319 -4.30 18.03 -12.85
C TYR A 319 -4.52 18.67 -14.21
N GLU A 320 -3.94 19.85 -14.43
CA GLU A 320 -4.03 20.61 -15.67
C GLU A 320 -3.49 19.79 -16.86
N ALA A 321 -2.46 18.97 -16.63
CA ALA A 321 -1.90 18.09 -17.67
C ALA A 321 -2.90 17.05 -18.21
N PHE A 322 -3.95 16.72 -17.45
CA PHE A 322 -4.97 15.73 -17.83
C PHE A 322 -6.21 16.34 -18.46
N ILE A 323 -6.37 17.67 -18.44
CA ILE A 323 -7.53 18.37 -19.03
C ILE A 323 -7.33 18.43 -20.55
N LYS A 324 -7.72 17.35 -21.24
CA LYS A 324 -7.63 17.18 -22.69
C LYS A 324 -8.98 16.74 -23.27
N PRO A 325 -9.33 17.14 -24.50
CA PRO A 325 -10.55 16.66 -25.15
C PRO A 325 -10.56 15.13 -25.27
N LYS A 326 -11.72 14.50 -25.04
CA LYS A 326 -11.91 13.06 -25.31
C LYS A 326 -11.85 12.77 -26.81
N LEU A 327 -11.43 11.57 -27.18
CA LEU A 327 -11.34 11.10 -28.56
C LEU A 327 -12.56 10.23 -28.90
N GLY A 328 -13.56 10.85 -29.53
CA GLY A 328 -14.81 10.18 -29.91
C GLY A 328 -15.75 9.94 -28.74
N ASP A 329 -16.72 9.03 -28.92
CA ASP A 329 -17.64 8.63 -27.85
C ASP A 329 -16.95 7.64 -26.89
N VAL A 330 -16.58 8.16 -25.72
CA VAL A 330 -15.95 7.40 -24.63
C VAL A 330 -16.93 6.97 -23.54
N SER A 331 -18.23 7.29 -23.68
CA SER A 331 -19.24 7.13 -22.62
C SER A 331 -19.49 5.68 -22.17
N LYS A 332 -18.94 4.70 -22.91
CA LYS A 332 -18.98 3.26 -22.61
C LYS A 332 -17.60 2.60 -22.63
N VAL A 333 -16.54 3.40 -22.39
CA VAL A 333 -15.17 2.90 -22.30
C VAL A 333 -14.70 2.92 -20.85
N LEU A 334 -14.60 1.72 -20.27
CA LEU A 334 -14.01 1.49 -18.96
C LEU A 334 -12.49 1.55 -19.08
N GLY A 335 -11.82 2.23 -18.15
CA GLY A 335 -10.36 2.29 -18.09
C GLY A 335 -9.84 1.77 -16.76
N LEU A 336 -8.77 0.97 -16.77
CA LEU A 336 -8.03 0.60 -15.56
C LEU A 336 -6.52 0.75 -15.79
N SER A 337 -5.89 1.65 -15.05
CA SER A 337 -4.46 1.95 -15.16
C SER A 337 -3.65 1.29 -14.06
N GLY A 338 -2.46 0.80 -14.44
CA GLY A 338 -1.53 0.08 -13.58
C GLY A 338 -1.88 -1.41 -13.41
N TYR A 339 -2.58 -2.04 -14.36
CA TYR A 339 -3.16 -3.37 -14.21
C TYR A 339 -2.17 -4.51 -13.90
N GLY A 340 -0.86 -4.30 -14.08
CA GLY A 340 0.21 -5.30 -13.99
C GLY A 340 0.47 -5.91 -12.60
N GLN A 341 -0.37 -5.63 -11.61
CA GLN A 341 -0.32 -6.25 -10.27
C GLN A 341 -1.70 -6.82 -9.93
N SER A 342 -1.77 -8.04 -9.41
CA SER A 342 -3.05 -8.70 -9.09
C SER A 342 -3.91 -7.89 -8.10
N LEU A 343 -3.28 -7.11 -7.21
CA LEU A 343 -3.98 -6.25 -6.25
C LEU A 343 -4.87 -5.19 -6.93
N LYS A 344 -4.61 -4.85 -8.20
CA LYS A 344 -5.42 -3.90 -8.99
C LYS A 344 -6.70 -4.54 -9.53
N ARG A 345 -6.81 -5.86 -9.41
CA ARG A 345 -8.01 -6.64 -9.74
C ARG A 345 -8.57 -6.41 -11.16
N PRO A 346 -7.76 -6.49 -12.23
CA PRO A 346 -8.27 -6.46 -13.61
C PRO A 346 -9.30 -7.58 -13.90
N ASP A 347 -9.32 -8.66 -13.12
CA ASP A 347 -10.39 -9.67 -13.16
C ASP A 347 -11.78 -9.09 -12.88
N LEU A 348 -11.91 -8.15 -11.93
CA LEU A 348 -13.19 -7.50 -11.62
C LEU A 348 -13.60 -6.53 -12.73
N ALA A 349 -12.65 -5.80 -13.32
CA ALA A 349 -12.92 -4.95 -14.48
C ALA A 349 -13.44 -5.78 -15.67
N LEU A 350 -12.88 -6.96 -15.89
CA LEU A 350 -13.35 -7.88 -16.93
C LEU A 350 -14.73 -8.48 -16.60
N ASP A 351 -15.02 -8.78 -15.34
CA ASP A 351 -16.36 -9.22 -14.92
C ASP A 351 -17.41 -8.12 -15.10
N LEU A 352 -17.07 -6.87 -14.80
CA LEU A 352 -17.92 -5.72 -15.06
C LEU A 352 -18.18 -5.55 -16.56
N LEU A 353 -17.14 -5.63 -17.39
CA LEU A 353 -17.30 -5.58 -18.86
C LEU A 353 -18.31 -6.64 -19.34
N LYS A 354 -18.15 -7.89 -18.90
CA LYS A 354 -19.04 -9.00 -19.29
C LYS A 354 -20.48 -8.77 -18.86
N LEU A 355 -20.69 -8.27 -17.65
CA LEU A 355 -22.02 -7.99 -17.12
C LEU A 355 -22.71 -6.84 -17.88
N LEU A 356 -21.96 -5.81 -18.28
CA LEU A 356 -22.51 -4.73 -19.10
C LEU A 356 -22.80 -5.19 -20.54
N GLN A 357 -21.93 -6.02 -21.11
CA GLN A 357 -22.08 -6.58 -22.45
C GLN A 357 -23.24 -7.55 -22.62
N SER A 358 -23.78 -8.12 -21.53
CA SER A 358 -24.98 -8.96 -21.63
C SER A 358 -26.21 -8.17 -22.09
N ASN A 359 -26.23 -6.86 -21.82
CA ASN A 359 -27.32 -5.95 -22.21
C ASN A 359 -26.92 -5.08 -23.41
N ASP A 360 -25.66 -4.67 -23.49
CA ASP A 360 -25.18 -3.77 -24.54
C ASP A 360 -23.75 -4.14 -25.01
N PRO A 361 -23.59 -4.75 -26.19
CA PRO A 361 -22.28 -5.22 -26.66
C PRO A 361 -21.30 -4.07 -26.99
N SER A 362 -21.73 -2.80 -26.99
CA SER A 362 -20.87 -1.66 -27.33
C SER A 362 -19.88 -1.25 -26.23
N TRP A 363 -20.01 -1.80 -25.01
CA TRP A 363 -19.08 -1.56 -23.91
C TRP A 363 -17.68 -2.09 -24.22
N LYS A 364 -16.66 -1.31 -23.83
CA LYS A 364 -15.24 -1.63 -24.01
C LYS A 364 -14.46 -1.44 -22.71
N LEU A 365 -13.34 -2.15 -22.62
CA LEU A 365 -12.36 -2.02 -21.54
C LEU A 365 -10.97 -1.68 -22.11
N GLU A 366 -10.34 -0.65 -21.58
CA GLU A 366 -8.94 -0.33 -21.83
C GLU A 366 -8.11 -0.56 -20.56
N LEU A 367 -6.98 -1.25 -20.71
CA LEU A 367 -6.00 -1.45 -19.64
C LEU A 367 -4.72 -0.70 -19.99
N LEU A 368 -4.21 0.10 -19.05
CA LEU A 368 -2.93 0.80 -19.19
C LEU A 368 -1.89 0.19 -18.24
N GLY A 369 -0.70 -0.10 -18.74
CA GLY A 369 0.45 -0.45 -17.91
C GLY A 369 1.29 -1.59 -18.48
N ASP A 370 2.36 -1.93 -17.76
CA ASP A 370 3.22 -3.04 -18.14
C ASP A 370 2.53 -4.38 -17.90
N ILE A 371 2.89 -5.35 -18.75
CA ILE A 371 2.58 -6.75 -18.52
C ILE A 371 3.20 -7.15 -17.16
N PRO A 372 2.49 -7.93 -16.34
CA PRO A 372 2.96 -8.38 -15.04
C PRO A 372 4.38 -8.93 -15.08
N LYS A 373 5.26 -8.41 -14.23
CA LYS A 373 6.62 -8.91 -14.15
C LYS A 373 6.61 -10.33 -13.57
N PRO A 374 7.36 -11.27 -14.18
CA PRO A 374 7.56 -12.58 -13.57
C PRO A 374 8.29 -12.40 -12.23
N GLY A 375 7.91 -13.16 -11.21
CA GLY A 375 8.62 -13.10 -9.92
C GLY A 375 7.90 -13.74 -8.75
N ARG A 376 6.57 -13.78 -8.75
CA ARG A 376 5.77 -14.50 -7.74
C ARG A 376 4.86 -15.52 -8.40
N ALA A 377 4.91 -16.77 -7.96
CA ALA A 377 4.12 -17.87 -8.53
C ALA A 377 2.60 -17.62 -8.50
N TYR A 378 2.13 -16.82 -7.53
CA TYR A 378 0.74 -16.38 -7.44
C TYR A 378 0.37 -15.36 -8.53
N GLU A 379 1.16 -14.29 -8.68
CA GLU A 379 0.95 -13.27 -9.73
C GLU A 379 0.89 -13.93 -11.11
N ILE A 380 1.83 -14.85 -11.39
CA ILE A 380 1.87 -15.58 -12.65
C ILE A 380 0.54 -16.31 -12.91
N GLN A 381 0.01 -17.08 -11.96
CA GLN A 381 -1.24 -17.81 -12.16
C GLN A 381 -2.48 -16.92 -12.18
N TYR A 382 -2.51 -15.88 -11.35
CA TYR A 382 -3.58 -14.89 -11.41
C TYR A 382 -3.69 -14.35 -12.83
N PHE A 383 -2.55 -13.96 -13.42
CA PHE A 383 -2.51 -13.42 -14.77
C PHE A 383 -2.72 -14.47 -15.86
N GLU A 384 -2.23 -15.71 -15.71
CA GLU A 384 -2.59 -16.80 -16.63
C GLU A 384 -4.11 -17.02 -16.70
N ASN A 385 -4.79 -17.02 -15.55
CA ASN A 385 -6.24 -17.17 -15.49
C ASN A 385 -6.97 -15.95 -16.06
N PHE A 386 -6.46 -14.75 -15.75
CA PHE A 386 -6.97 -13.50 -16.32
C PHE A 386 -6.85 -13.51 -17.85
N TRP A 387 -5.67 -13.83 -18.40
CA TRP A 387 -5.42 -13.84 -19.84
C TRP A 387 -6.27 -14.88 -20.58
N LYS A 388 -6.48 -16.07 -19.99
CA LYS A 388 -7.44 -17.04 -20.55
C LYS A 388 -8.86 -16.48 -20.67
N ARG A 389 -9.32 -15.73 -19.66
CA ARG A 389 -10.64 -15.08 -19.68
C ARG A 389 -10.69 -13.87 -20.61
N ALA A 390 -9.58 -13.16 -20.76
CA ALA A 390 -9.46 -11.92 -21.53
C ALA A 390 -9.28 -12.16 -23.04
N GLN A 391 -8.71 -13.31 -23.44
CA GLN A 391 -8.38 -13.62 -24.84
C GLN A 391 -9.54 -13.38 -25.82
N PRO A 392 -10.79 -13.83 -25.56
CA PRO A 392 -11.89 -13.57 -26.50
C PRO A 392 -12.22 -12.08 -26.66
N HIS A 393 -12.07 -11.29 -25.58
CA HIS A 393 -12.33 -9.85 -25.61
C HIS A 393 -11.22 -9.08 -26.34
N ILE A 394 -9.98 -9.55 -26.24
CA ILE A 394 -8.85 -9.02 -27.02
C ILE A 394 -9.06 -9.30 -28.51
N GLN A 395 -9.46 -10.53 -28.86
CA GLN A 395 -9.71 -10.93 -30.27
C GLN A 395 -10.85 -10.13 -30.91
N THR A 396 -11.90 -9.83 -30.15
CA THR A 396 -13.03 -9.02 -30.60
C THR A 396 -12.77 -7.51 -30.55
N GLY A 397 -11.65 -7.07 -29.96
CA GLY A 397 -11.32 -5.66 -29.78
C GLY A 397 -12.13 -4.95 -28.68
N THR A 398 -12.93 -5.69 -27.91
CA THR A 398 -13.68 -5.13 -26.77
C THR A 398 -12.82 -4.92 -25.53
N LEU A 399 -11.66 -5.57 -25.47
CA LEU A 399 -10.58 -5.31 -24.51
C LEU A 399 -9.31 -4.88 -25.24
N LYS A 400 -8.83 -3.67 -24.95
CA LYS A 400 -7.57 -3.13 -25.45
C LYS A 400 -6.53 -3.04 -24.34
N ILE A 401 -5.31 -3.45 -24.65
CA ILE A 401 -4.17 -3.37 -23.74
C ILE A 401 -3.19 -2.33 -24.29
N THR A 402 -2.94 -1.30 -23.50
CA THR A 402 -1.98 -0.24 -23.79
C THR A 402 -0.77 -0.44 -22.86
N PRO A 403 0.45 -0.61 -23.40
CA PRO A 403 1.67 -0.68 -22.60
C PRO A 403 1.87 0.57 -21.74
N TRP A 404 2.81 0.50 -20.79
CA TRP A 404 3.20 1.69 -20.05
C TRP A 404 3.65 2.81 -21.00
N MET A 405 3.28 4.05 -20.66
CA MET A 405 3.68 5.24 -21.39
C MET A 405 4.10 6.35 -20.44
N SER A 406 4.99 7.22 -20.91
CA SER A 406 5.50 8.35 -20.13
C SER A 406 4.47 9.47 -19.90
N ASP A 407 3.52 9.64 -20.83
CA ASP A 407 2.43 10.61 -20.73
C ASP A 407 1.05 9.90 -20.72
N PRO A 408 0.54 9.47 -19.55
CA PRO A 408 -0.74 8.79 -19.46
C PRO A 408 -1.94 9.70 -19.81
N SER A 409 -1.77 11.03 -19.88
CA SER A 409 -2.87 11.95 -20.23
C SER A 409 -3.46 11.67 -21.62
N ILE A 410 -2.64 11.16 -22.54
CA ILE A 410 -3.08 10.76 -23.90
C ILE A 410 -3.99 9.53 -23.82
N TRP A 411 -3.66 8.56 -22.96
CA TRP A 411 -4.50 7.38 -22.77
C TRP A 411 -5.88 7.74 -22.22
N PHE A 412 -5.93 8.67 -21.26
CA PHE A 412 -7.18 9.14 -20.66
C PHE A 412 -8.15 9.83 -21.64
N GLN A 413 -7.69 10.29 -22.81
CA GLN A 413 -8.58 10.82 -23.84
C GLN A 413 -9.51 9.74 -24.42
N ASN A 414 -9.15 8.45 -24.30
CA ASN A 414 -9.97 7.32 -24.78
C ASN A 414 -10.87 6.71 -23.69
N VAL A 415 -10.71 7.15 -22.44
CA VAL A 415 -11.42 6.58 -21.28
C VAL A 415 -12.54 7.51 -20.87
N GLY A 416 -13.77 6.99 -20.74
CA GLY A 416 -14.89 7.75 -20.19
C GLY A 416 -15.20 7.43 -18.74
N ILE A 417 -14.83 6.22 -18.27
CA ILE A 417 -15.06 5.76 -16.90
C ILE A 417 -13.77 5.19 -16.36
N ILE A 418 -13.23 5.78 -15.29
CA ILE A 418 -12.00 5.30 -14.64
C ILE A 418 -12.36 4.37 -13.48
N LEU A 419 -11.80 3.16 -13.50
CA LEU A 419 -12.05 2.12 -12.52
C LEU A 419 -10.97 2.09 -11.44
N SER A 420 -11.41 2.08 -10.18
CA SER A 420 -10.62 1.50 -9.11
C SER A 420 -11.22 0.15 -8.73
N CYS A 421 -10.61 -0.96 -9.14
CA CYS A 421 -11.00 -2.30 -8.68
C CYS A 421 -10.16 -2.80 -7.48
N SER A 422 -9.19 -2.01 -7.03
CA SER A 422 -8.10 -2.47 -6.17
C SER A 422 -8.53 -3.03 -4.82
N ASP A 423 -7.76 -4.01 -4.33
CA ASP A 423 -7.86 -4.49 -2.96
C ASP A 423 -7.19 -3.53 -1.95
N ARG A 424 -6.12 -2.84 -2.38
CA ARG A 424 -5.32 -1.93 -1.55
C ARG A 424 -4.76 -0.77 -2.36
N GLU A 425 -4.88 0.45 -1.83
CA GLU A 425 -4.30 1.67 -2.39
C GLU A 425 -3.88 2.68 -1.30
N GLY A 426 -3.08 3.67 -1.71
CA GLY A 426 -2.82 4.91 -0.96
C GLY A 426 -3.72 6.04 -1.40
N THR A 427 -3.29 6.78 -2.42
CA THR A 427 -4.07 7.89 -3.00
C THR A 427 -4.71 7.57 -4.35
N HIS A 428 -4.41 6.40 -4.92
CA HIS A 428 -4.86 5.92 -6.23
C HIS A 428 -4.79 6.99 -7.32
N GLU A 429 -3.55 7.33 -7.67
CA GLU A 429 -3.18 8.45 -8.52
C GLU A 429 -3.91 8.38 -9.87
N SER A 430 -3.97 7.21 -10.50
CA SER A 430 -4.67 7.03 -11.79
C SER A 430 -6.16 7.32 -11.75
N CYS A 431 -6.84 7.13 -10.62
CA CYS A 431 -8.25 7.51 -10.49
C CYS A 431 -8.39 9.03 -10.38
N ARG A 432 -7.52 9.68 -9.62
CA ARG A 432 -7.49 11.15 -9.51
C ARG A 432 -7.16 11.79 -10.88
N GLU A 433 -6.22 11.23 -11.62
CA GLU A 433 -5.89 11.62 -12.99
C GLU A 433 -7.07 11.41 -13.95
N GLY A 434 -7.76 10.27 -13.85
CA GLY A 434 -8.93 9.97 -14.65
C GLY A 434 -10.08 10.95 -14.41
N LEU A 435 -10.39 11.25 -13.15
CA LEU A 435 -11.37 12.27 -12.78
C LEU A 435 -10.98 13.64 -13.36
N ALA A 436 -9.72 14.05 -13.22
CA ALA A 436 -9.22 15.30 -13.79
C ALA A 436 -9.28 15.34 -15.31
N SER A 437 -9.25 14.19 -15.98
CA SER A 437 -9.42 14.09 -17.44
C SER A 437 -10.88 14.15 -17.92
N GLY A 438 -11.85 14.30 -17.00
CA GLY A 438 -13.28 14.24 -17.32
C GLY A 438 -13.80 12.83 -17.52
N SER A 439 -13.21 11.83 -16.85
CA SER A 439 -13.78 10.49 -16.75
C SER A 439 -14.62 10.37 -15.48
N MET A 440 -15.73 9.64 -15.53
CA MET A 440 -16.53 9.32 -14.34
C MET A 440 -15.78 8.31 -13.45
N GLY A 441 -15.75 8.53 -12.14
CA GLY A 441 -15.09 7.63 -11.20
C GLY A 441 -16.00 6.49 -10.75
N LEU A 442 -15.52 5.25 -10.89
CA LEU A 442 -16.18 4.07 -10.34
C LEU A 442 -15.25 3.37 -9.35
N ILE A 443 -15.40 3.71 -8.07
CA ILE A 443 -14.39 3.46 -7.05
C ILE A 443 -14.80 2.29 -6.16
N ARG A 444 -14.03 1.21 -6.13
CA ARG A 444 -14.32 0.14 -5.18
C ARG A 444 -14.06 0.61 -3.75
N ASN A 445 -14.92 0.22 -2.82
CA ASN A 445 -14.64 0.29 -1.39
C ASN A 445 -13.43 -0.59 -1.08
N TRP A 446 -12.24 0.03 -0.90
CA TRP A 446 -11.00 -0.72 -0.75
C TRP A 446 -11.06 -1.57 0.52
N PRO A 447 -10.97 -2.90 0.43
CA PRO A 447 -10.98 -3.73 1.62
C PRO A 447 -9.84 -3.35 2.59
N TRP A 448 -8.71 -2.84 2.08
CA TRP A 448 -7.60 -2.33 2.89
C TRP A 448 -7.95 -1.11 3.75
N ALA A 449 -8.83 -0.22 3.29
CA ALA A 449 -9.22 0.98 4.01
C ALA A 449 -10.49 0.77 4.85
N LYS A 450 -11.22 -0.33 4.64
CA LYS A 450 -12.56 -0.59 5.22
C LYS A 450 -12.64 -0.49 6.74
N ASN A 451 -11.62 -0.96 7.45
CA ASN A 451 -11.56 -0.89 8.92
C ASN A 451 -11.00 0.45 9.44
N TYR A 452 -10.61 1.34 8.53
CA TYR A 452 -9.83 2.54 8.78
C TYR A 452 -10.48 3.76 8.09
N GLY A 453 -11.80 3.87 8.19
CA GLY A 453 -12.55 5.02 7.68
C GLY A 453 -12.84 5.02 6.17
N GLY A 454 -12.45 3.98 5.44
CA GLY A 454 -12.73 3.85 4.01
C GLY A 454 -11.94 4.82 3.13
N ASN A 455 -12.24 4.81 1.83
CA ASN A 455 -11.59 5.63 0.81
C ASN A 455 -12.49 6.75 0.24
N ASP A 456 -13.67 6.94 0.83
CA ASP A 456 -14.68 7.91 0.40
C ASP A 456 -14.15 9.35 0.49
N HIS A 457 -13.36 9.66 1.52
CA HIS A 457 -12.77 10.98 1.72
C HIS A 457 -11.83 11.42 0.57
N MET A 458 -11.25 10.47 -0.18
CA MET A 458 -10.43 10.77 -1.35
C MET A 458 -11.26 10.95 -2.62
N PHE A 459 -12.43 10.31 -2.69
CA PHE A 459 -13.32 10.31 -3.85
C PHE A 459 -14.76 10.61 -3.42
N PRO A 460 -15.04 11.78 -2.82
CA PRO A 460 -16.33 12.04 -2.17
C PRO A 460 -17.50 12.20 -3.16
N ASP A 461 -17.20 12.42 -4.45
CA ASP A 461 -18.20 12.65 -5.49
C ASP A 461 -18.37 11.48 -6.45
N SER A 462 -17.51 10.47 -6.35
CA SER A 462 -17.55 9.30 -7.22
C SER A 462 -18.39 8.21 -6.58
N PHE A 463 -18.95 7.33 -7.42
CA PHE A 463 -19.72 6.20 -6.92
C PHE A 463 -18.80 5.14 -6.31
N HIS A 464 -19.15 4.70 -5.09
CA HIS A 464 -18.44 3.64 -4.39
C HIS A 464 -19.19 2.30 -4.47
N TRP A 465 -18.47 1.21 -4.76
CA TRP A 465 -19.07 -0.12 -4.92
C TRP A 465 -18.35 -1.20 -4.10
N ASP A 466 -19.09 -2.17 -3.56
CA ASP A 466 -18.55 -3.39 -2.95
C ASP A 466 -18.63 -4.58 -3.93
N THR A 467 -19.61 -4.57 -4.85
CA THR A 467 -19.81 -5.66 -5.82
C THR A 467 -19.86 -5.20 -7.28
N VAL A 468 -19.52 -6.11 -8.20
CA VAL A 468 -19.59 -5.85 -9.65
C VAL A 468 -21.03 -5.58 -10.11
N SER A 469 -22.03 -6.17 -9.44
CA SER A 469 -23.45 -5.92 -9.74
C SER A 469 -23.82 -4.47 -9.43
N GLU A 470 -23.49 -3.96 -8.24
CA GLU A 470 -23.74 -2.56 -7.87
C GLU A 470 -23.09 -1.57 -8.85
N ALA A 471 -21.85 -1.87 -9.26
CA ALA A 471 -21.14 -1.09 -10.26
C ALA A 471 -21.85 -1.08 -11.62
N ALA A 472 -22.37 -2.24 -12.06
CA ALA A 472 -23.13 -2.33 -13.30
C ALA A 472 -24.49 -1.64 -13.22
N ASP A 473 -25.23 -1.84 -12.13
CA ASP A 473 -26.54 -1.22 -11.86
C ASP A 473 -26.42 0.31 -11.87
N TYR A 474 -25.36 0.84 -11.25
CA TYR A 474 -25.08 2.28 -11.29
C TYR A 474 -24.86 2.79 -12.72
N LEU A 475 -24.02 2.12 -13.51
CA LEU A 475 -23.78 2.53 -14.91
C LEU A 475 -25.01 2.39 -15.81
N GLN A 476 -25.87 1.41 -15.53
CA GLN A 476 -27.13 1.16 -16.25
C GLN A 476 -28.28 2.08 -15.80
N SER A 477 -28.17 2.72 -14.64
CA SER A 477 -29.16 3.71 -14.18
C SER A 477 -29.18 5.00 -15.02
N PHE A 478 -28.13 5.25 -15.81
CA PHE A 478 -28.06 6.37 -16.75
C PHE A 478 -28.77 6.03 -18.06
N GLU A 479 -29.81 6.80 -18.38
CA GLU A 479 -30.66 6.62 -19.57
C GLU A 479 -29.94 6.96 -20.89
N SER A 480 -28.89 7.78 -20.84
CA SER A 480 -28.15 8.22 -22.02
C SER A 480 -26.63 8.34 -21.80
N SER A 481 -25.88 8.39 -22.90
CA SER A 481 -24.44 8.73 -22.86
C SER A 481 -24.20 10.14 -22.34
N GLU A 482 -25.08 11.09 -22.66
CA GLU A 482 -25.01 12.47 -22.20
C GLU A 482 -25.10 12.59 -20.68
N GLN A 483 -25.96 11.80 -20.02
CA GLN A 483 -26.04 11.81 -18.56
C GLN A 483 -24.75 11.29 -17.91
N ARG A 484 -24.12 10.24 -18.47
CA ARG A 484 -22.81 9.75 -18.00
C ARG A 484 -21.70 10.79 -18.18
N LEU A 485 -21.67 11.48 -19.31
CA LEU A 485 -20.69 12.55 -19.58
C LEU A 485 -20.92 13.77 -18.68
N SER A 486 -22.18 14.08 -18.37
CA SER A 486 -22.55 15.15 -17.43
C SER A 486 -22.11 14.83 -16.01
N GLN A 487 -22.29 13.58 -15.56
CA GLN A 487 -21.78 13.11 -14.27
C GLN A 487 -20.25 13.19 -14.20
N ALA A 488 -19.55 12.74 -15.25
CA ALA A 488 -18.09 12.85 -15.34
C ALA A 488 -17.61 14.32 -15.23
N SER A 489 -18.31 15.24 -15.92
CA SER A 489 -18.02 16.68 -15.88
C SER A 489 -18.25 17.28 -14.50
N LEU A 490 -19.29 16.83 -13.79
CA LEU A 490 -19.57 17.25 -12.42
C LEU A 490 -18.48 16.79 -11.46
N GLU A 491 -18.07 15.53 -11.52
CA GLU A 491 -16.98 14.98 -10.69
C GLU A 491 -15.65 15.70 -10.96
N GLN A 492 -15.32 15.92 -12.24
CA GLN A 492 -14.12 16.68 -12.62
C GLN A 492 -14.14 18.09 -12.03
N LYS A 493 -15.25 18.82 -12.20
CA LYS A 493 -15.39 20.19 -11.68
C LYS A 493 -15.16 20.24 -10.17
N LYS A 494 -15.81 19.35 -9.41
CA LYS A 494 -15.68 19.31 -7.96
C LYS A 494 -14.28 18.91 -7.49
N LEU A 495 -13.61 17.99 -8.19
CA LEU A 495 -12.22 17.65 -7.91
C LEU A 495 -11.32 18.88 -8.11
N LEU A 496 -11.42 19.55 -9.26
CA LEU A 496 -10.60 20.72 -9.58
C LEU A 496 -10.88 21.89 -8.62
N GLU A 497 -12.13 22.09 -8.18
CA GLU A 497 -12.46 23.11 -7.18
C GLU A 497 -11.78 22.84 -5.83
N ARG A 498 -11.80 21.59 -5.35
CA ARG A 498 -11.10 21.21 -4.11
C ARG A 498 -9.59 21.37 -4.22
N GLU A 499 -9.02 20.95 -5.33
CA GLU A 499 -7.57 20.93 -5.50
C GLU A 499 -7.02 22.32 -5.82
N ARG A 500 -7.79 23.23 -6.46
CA ARG A 500 -7.44 24.65 -6.61
C ARG A 500 -7.41 25.41 -5.29
N GLN A 501 -8.21 24.99 -4.31
CA GLN A 501 -8.21 25.58 -2.97
C GLN A 501 -7.03 25.11 -2.12
N ARG A 502 -6.31 24.07 -2.55
CA ARG A 502 -5.11 23.57 -1.88
C ARG A 502 -3.87 24.11 -2.56
N ASP A 503 -3.06 24.83 -1.80
CA ASP A 503 -1.69 25.06 -2.21
C ASP A 503 -0.81 24.02 -1.51
N VAL A 504 -0.49 22.94 -2.22
CA VAL A 504 0.29 21.83 -1.65
C VAL A 504 1.68 22.29 -1.18
N ALA A 505 2.24 23.34 -1.80
CA ALA A 505 3.51 23.91 -1.35
C ALA A 505 3.33 24.66 -0.02
N GLU A 506 2.28 25.46 0.13
CA GLU A 506 1.97 26.12 1.41
C GLU A 506 1.57 25.11 2.49
N ASP A 507 0.70 24.15 2.20
CA ASP A 507 0.34 23.06 3.12
C ASP A 507 1.60 22.33 3.62
N PHE A 508 2.53 22.05 2.70
CA PHE A 508 3.81 21.46 3.05
C PHE A 508 4.64 22.36 3.96
N LEU A 509 4.71 23.66 3.69
CA LEU A 509 5.49 24.60 4.49
C LEU A 509 4.88 24.79 5.88
N GLU A 510 3.56 24.87 5.99
CA GLU A 510 2.86 24.87 7.28
C GLU A 510 3.23 23.63 8.08
N ILE A 511 3.17 22.44 7.48
CA ILE A 511 3.59 21.18 8.12
C ILE A 511 5.08 21.19 8.47
N ALA A 512 5.94 21.65 7.56
CA ALA A 512 7.39 21.64 7.74
C ALA A 512 7.84 22.62 8.82
N PHE A 513 7.12 23.71 9.07
CA PHE A 513 7.47 24.74 10.04
C PHE A 513 6.63 24.72 11.33
N ALA A 514 5.51 23.98 11.38
CA ALA A 514 4.75 23.70 12.60
C ALA A 514 5.58 22.96 13.66
#